data_AF-A0A8H6NCY3-F1
#
_entry.id   AF-A0A8H6NCY3-F1
#
_cell.length_a   1.000
_cell.length_b   1.000
_cell.length_c   1.000
_cell.angle_alpha   90.00
_cell.angle_beta   90.00
_cell.angle_gamma   90.00
#
_symmetry.space_group_name_H-M   'P 1'
#
loop_
_entity.id
_entity.type
_entity.pdbx_description
1 polymer ?
#
loop_
_entity_poly.entity_id
_entity_poly.type
_entity_poly.pdbx_seq_one_letter_code
_entity_poly.pdbx_strand_id
1 'polypeptide(L)'
;LFEPEPHVILSFSEHLGHADFKSDLKETKLRKALGIVITATDDIKDDLKLDRKNMTLEVFHHVGFIKDHLRRTKDLPGDSTVVDALKVGASPRALLLEVLESIQSVLFPLSDKKSRKLLKSYVDSGAFDLEIQQFEFGSIKNKGEEKITFYHLSRRLSDLHQELLDLTPRGWFERQL
;
A
#
# COMPACT_ATOMS: atom_id res chain seq x y z
N LEU A 1 17.80 -2.01 2.69
CA LEU A 1 17.18 -0.70 2.38
C LEU A 1 16.77 -0.79 0.92
N PHE A 2 15.55 -0.38 0.57
CA PHE A 2 15.04 -0.46 -0.80
C PHE A 2 16.08 0.10 -1.77
N GLU A 3 16.59 -0.73 -2.67
CA GLU A 3 17.54 -0.28 -3.68
C GLU A 3 16.77 0.58 -4.70
N PRO A 4 17.17 1.84 -4.93
CA PRO A 4 16.58 2.63 -5.98
C PRO A 4 17.19 2.17 -7.31
N GLU A 5 16.58 1.18 -7.96
CA GLU A 5 16.94 0.87 -9.35
C GLU A 5 16.24 1.86 -10.29
N PRO A 6 17.00 2.64 -11.10
CA PRO A 6 16.43 3.48 -12.13
C PRO A 6 16.05 2.62 -13.33
N HIS A 7 14.82 2.10 -13.35
CA HIS A 7 14.30 1.41 -14.52
C HIS A 7 13.63 2.38 -15.49
N VAL A 8 14.09 2.36 -16.74
CA VAL A 8 13.76 3.19 -17.93
C VAL A 8 12.25 3.34 -18.26
N ILE A 9 11.36 2.75 -17.46
CA ILE A 9 9.91 2.99 -17.43
C ILE A 9 9.58 4.17 -16.48
N LEU A 10 10.45 5.18 -16.38
CA LEU A 10 10.31 6.37 -15.52
C LEU A 10 9.35 7.43 -16.11
N SER A 11 8.17 7.02 -16.57
CA SER A 11 7.11 7.99 -16.92
C SER A 11 5.70 7.47 -16.67
N PHE A 12 5.50 6.56 -15.72
CA PHE A 12 4.17 6.09 -15.32
C PHE A 12 3.59 6.84 -14.10
N SER A 13 4.22 7.96 -13.71
CA SER A 13 3.71 8.82 -12.64
C SER A 13 2.31 9.39 -12.94
N GLU A 14 1.88 9.41 -14.21
CA GLU A 14 0.56 9.92 -14.59
C GLU A 14 -0.57 8.92 -14.29
N HIS A 15 -0.35 7.61 -14.49
CA HIS A 15 -1.43 6.61 -14.37
C HIS A 15 -1.74 6.18 -12.93
N LEU A 16 -0.72 6.04 -12.07
CA LEU A 16 -0.90 5.64 -10.67
C LEU A 16 -1.61 6.70 -9.81
N GLY A 17 -1.67 7.94 -10.31
CA GLY A 17 -2.37 9.06 -9.67
C GLY A 17 -3.85 9.20 -10.05
N HIS A 18 -4.35 8.43 -11.02
CA HIS A 18 -5.74 8.54 -11.47
C HIS A 18 -6.72 7.78 -10.55
N ALA A 19 -7.94 8.33 -10.42
CA ALA A 19 -8.99 7.74 -9.60
C ALA A 19 -9.32 6.31 -10.03
N ASP A 20 -9.23 6.02 -11.34
CA ASP A 20 -9.53 4.71 -11.91
C ASP A 20 -8.60 3.63 -11.38
N PHE A 21 -7.29 3.92 -11.31
CA PHE A 21 -6.28 3.00 -10.78
C PHE A 21 -6.56 2.57 -9.33
N LYS A 22 -6.72 3.55 -8.42
CA LYS A 22 -7.05 3.26 -7.01
C LYS A 22 -8.39 2.54 -6.89
N SER A 23 -9.33 2.87 -7.78
CA SER A 23 -10.65 2.23 -7.76
C SER A 23 -10.61 0.76 -8.14
N ASP A 24 -9.65 0.35 -8.98
CA ASP A 24 -9.47 -1.01 -9.48
C ASP A 24 -8.78 -1.93 -8.49
N LEU A 25 -7.83 -1.38 -7.74
CA LEU A 25 -7.05 -2.12 -6.74
C LEU A 25 -7.71 -2.24 -5.37
N LYS A 26 -8.99 -1.89 -5.24
CA LYS A 26 -9.75 -2.17 -4.02
C LYS A 26 -9.68 -3.66 -3.71
N GLU A 27 -9.50 -4.01 -2.45
CA GLU A 27 -9.47 -5.41 -2.00
C GLU A 27 -10.65 -6.18 -2.55
N THR A 28 -11.85 -5.59 -2.46
CA THR A 28 -13.09 -6.26 -2.90
C THR A 28 -13.10 -6.61 -4.39
N LYS A 29 -12.44 -5.80 -5.23
CA LYS A 29 -12.27 -6.08 -6.66
C LYS A 29 -11.19 -7.12 -6.88
N LEU A 30 -10.03 -6.97 -6.23
CA LEU A 30 -8.92 -7.92 -6.31
C LEU A 30 -9.35 -9.33 -5.88
N ARG A 31 -10.05 -9.45 -4.74
CA ARG A 31 -10.62 -10.71 -4.27
C ARG A 31 -11.58 -11.31 -5.28
N LYS A 32 -12.47 -10.50 -5.85
CA LYS A 32 -13.49 -10.98 -6.80
C LYS A 32 -12.90 -11.42 -8.14
N ALA A 33 -11.97 -10.64 -8.68
CA ALA A 33 -11.41 -10.87 -10.02
C ALA A 33 -10.26 -11.89 -9.99
N LEU A 34 -9.41 -11.82 -8.98
CA LEU A 34 -8.18 -12.60 -8.90
C LEU A 34 -8.24 -13.75 -7.90
N GLY A 35 -9.24 -13.80 -7.04
CA GLY A 35 -9.26 -14.74 -5.92
C GLY A 35 -8.17 -14.46 -4.88
N ILE A 36 -7.66 -13.21 -4.82
CA ILE A 36 -6.59 -12.85 -3.88
C ILE A 36 -7.06 -13.00 -2.43
N VAL A 37 -6.21 -13.60 -1.62
CA VAL A 37 -6.33 -13.65 -0.16
C VAL A 37 -5.30 -12.69 0.44
N ILE A 38 -5.73 -11.74 1.26
CA ILE A 38 -4.80 -10.89 1.99
C ILE A 38 -4.26 -11.61 3.21
N THR A 39 -2.95 -11.51 3.40
CA THR A 39 -2.23 -12.00 4.56
C THR A 39 -1.49 -10.84 5.23
N ALA A 40 -1.55 -10.78 6.55
CA ALA A 40 -0.80 -9.78 7.32
C ALA A 40 0.70 -10.10 7.27
N THR A 41 1.54 -9.06 7.17
CA THR A 41 3.00 -9.18 7.28
C THR A 41 3.57 -8.20 8.30
N ASP A 42 4.57 -8.66 9.05
CA ASP A 42 5.30 -7.84 10.02
C ASP A 42 6.52 -7.14 9.40
N ASP A 43 6.89 -7.45 8.14
CA ASP A 43 7.96 -6.77 7.41
C ASP A 43 7.35 -5.77 6.41
N ILE A 44 7.61 -4.48 6.64
CA ILE A 44 7.19 -3.40 5.73
C ILE A 44 7.75 -3.58 4.31
N LYS A 45 8.87 -4.30 4.17
CA LYS A 45 9.43 -4.64 2.86
C LYS A 45 8.59 -5.64 2.11
N ASP A 46 7.64 -6.32 2.72
CA ASP A 46 6.75 -7.26 2.02
C ASP A 46 5.36 -6.66 1.76
N ASP A 47 5.12 -5.39 2.10
CA ASP A 47 3.84 -4.71 1.81
C ASP A 47 3.49 -4.70 0.32
N LEU A 48 2.29 -5.16 -0.04
CA LEU A 48 1.83 -5.38 -1.42
C LEU A 48 2.60 -6.45 -2.21
N LYS A 49 3.31 -7.36 -1.56
CA LYS A 49 3.97 -8.47 -2.25
C LYS A 49 2.94 -9.52 -2.67
N LEU A 50 2.79 -9.69 -3.98
CA LEU A 50 1.89 -10.68 -4.57
C LEU A 50 2.62 -12.01 -4.76
N ASP A 51 2.15 -13.05 -4.08
CA ASP A 51 2.47 -14.45 -4.42
C ASP A 51 1.46 -14.97 -5.43
N ARG A 52 1.84 -14.99 -6.71
CA ARG A 52 1.00 -15.49 -7.82
C ARG A 52 0.71 -16.98 -7.74
N LYS A 53 1.53 -17.76 -7.03
CA LYS A 53 1.33 -19.21 -6.92
C LYS A 53 0.14 -19.51 -6.00
N ASN A 54 0.08 -18.82 -4.87
CA ASN A 54 -0.95 -19.02 -3.85
C ASN A 54 -2.07 -17.98 -3.93
N MET A 55 -1.92 -16.97 -4.80
CA MET A 55 -2.78 -15.80 -4.88
C MET A 55 -2.95 -15.11 -3.53
N THR A 56 -1.84 -14.93 -2.82
CA THR A 56 -1.81 -14.19 -1.57
C THR A 56 -1.18 -12.82 -1.77
N LEU A 57 -1.72 -11.82 -1.10
CA LEU A 57 -1.17 -10.47 -1.08
C LEU A 57 -0.78 -10.11 0.35
N GLU A 58 0.51 -9.91 0.58
CA GLU A 58 1.00 -9.47 1.88
C GLU A 58 0.67 -7.99 2.10
N VAL A 59 0.15 -7.66 3.29
CA VAL A 59 -0.20 -6.29 3.68
C VAL A 59 0.40 -6.01 5.05
N PHE A 60 1.19 -4.96 5.13
CA PHE A 60 1.76 -4.52 6.39
C PHE A 60 0.66 -3.93 7.28
N HIS A 61 0.51 -4.46 8.49
CA HIS A 61 -0.71 -4.20 9.29
C HIS A 61 -0.50 -3.33 10.52
N HIS A 62 0.74 -3.03 10.89
CA HIS A 62 1.08 -2.18 12.04
C HIS A 62 0.91 -0.68 11.70
N VAL A 63 -0.32 -0.24 11.40
CA VAL A 63 -0.63 1.17 11.13
C VAL A 63 -0.35 2.07 12.32
N GLY A 64 -0.49 1.59 13.56
CA GLY A 64 -0.07 2.34 14.75
C GLY A 64 1.41 2.74 14.70
N PHE A 65 2.28 1.80 14.31
CA PHE A 65 3.70 2.04 14.09
C PHE A 65 3.94 3.10 13.01
N ILE A 66 3.22 3.01 11.88
CA ILE A 66 3.32 3.99 10.79
C ILE A 66 2.97 5.39 11.30
N LYS A 67 1.80 5.54 11.96
CA LYS A 67 1.34 6.83 12.46
C LYS A 67 2.31 7.45 13.45
N ASP A 68 2.87 6.67 14.37
CA ASP A 68 3.84 7.16 15.34
C ASP A 68 5.12 7.67 14.69
N HIS A 69 5.62 6.97 13.67
CA HIS A 69 6.80 7.42 12.92
C HIS A 69 6.49 8.67 12.07
N LEU A 70 5.28 8.79 11.52
CA LEU A 70 4.84 10.00 10.84
C LEU A 70 4.68 11.18 11.79
N ARG A 71 4.22 10.98 13.03
CA ARG A 71 4.15 12.04 14.05
C ARG A 71 5.56 12.53 14.43
N ARG A 72 6.53 11.62 14.60
CA ARG A 72 7.93 11.95 14.93
C ARG A 72 8.65 12.75 13.86
N THR A 73 8.28 12.55 12.59
CA THR A 73 8.90 13.22 11.45
C THR A 73 8.13 14.46 10.98
N LYS A 74 7.05 14.83 11.68
CA LYS A 74 6.16 15.92 11.27
C LYS A 74 6.87 17.28 11.24
N ASP A 75 7.67 17.56 12.27
CA ASP A 75 8.35 18.84 12.44
C ASP A 75 9.73 18.89 11.77
N LEU A 76 10.10 17.84 11.02
CA LEU A 76 11.32 17.84 10.24
C LEU A 76 11.19 18.78 9.02
N PRO A 77 12.27 19.45 8.60
CA PRO A 77 12.29 20.23 7.37
C PRO A 77 11.82 19.42 6.15
N GLY A 78 11.16 20.07 5.18
CA GLY A 78 10.60 19.37 4.01
C GLY A 78 11.65 18.70 3.10
N ASP A 79 12.90 19.14 3.18
CA ASP A 79 14.07 18.57 2.49
C ASP A 79 14.84 17.54 3.33
N SER A 80 14.24 17.06 4.43
CA SER A 80 14.88 16.08 5.32
C SER A 80 15.20 14.77 4.61
N THR A 81 16.39 14.26 4.90
CA THR A 81 16.89 13.02 4.32
C THR A 81 16.41 11.79 5.10
N VAL A 82 16.63 10.60 4.54
CA VAL A 82 16.47 9.33 5.28
C VAL A 82 17.29 9.34 6.57
N VAL A 83 18.49 9.92 6.55
CA VAL A 83 19.36 10.01 7.73
C VAL A 83 18.72 10.87 8.81
N ASP A 84 18.02 11.94 8.46
CA ASP A 84 17.35 12.81 9.44
C ASP A 84 16.14 12.12 10.08
N ALA A 85 15.38 11.33 9.32
CA ALA A 85 14.35 10.46 9.89
C ALA A 85 14.94 9.44 10.89
N LEU A 86 16.07 8.81 10.53
CA LEU A 86 16.75 7.85 11.41
C LEU A 86 17.28 8.49 12.69
N LYS A 87 17.77 9.74 12.63
CA LYS A 87 18.24 10.50 13.82
C LYS A 87 17.13 10.71 14.86
N VAL A 88 15.87 10.83 14.42
CA VAL A 88 14.70 10.95 15.32
C VAL A 88 14.07 9.58 15.63
N GLY A 89 14.74 8.48 15.27
CA GLY A 89 14.27 7.12 15.51
C GLY A 89 13.05 6.74 14.69
N ALA A 90 12.91 7.29 13.48
CA ALA A 90 11.80 7.04 12.58
C ALA A 90 12.24 6.43 11.25
N SER A 91 11.30 5.77 10.58
CA SER A 91 11.49 5.25 9.23
C SER A 91 11.29 6.37 8.20
N PRO A 92 11.79 6.22 6.95
CA PRO A 92 11.61 7.23 5.92
C PRO A 92 10.14 7.63 5.73
N ARG A 93 9.86 8.93 5.89
CA ARG A 93 8.49 9.48 5.87
C ARG A 93 7.74 9.18 4.57
N ALA A 94 8.40 9.33 3.42
CA ALA A 94 7.80 9.07 2.11
C ALA A 94 7.29 7.62 1.99
N LEU A 95 8.11 6.64 2.37
CA LEU A 95 7.71 5.22 2.40
C LEU A 95 6.50 4.98 3.30
N LEU A 96 6.50 5.55 4.50
CA LEU A 96 5.41 5.39 5.46
C LEU A 96 4.09 5.99 4.95
N LEU A 97 4.15 7.13 4.27
CA LEU A 97 2.98 7.74 3.63
C LEU A 97 2.46 6.87 2.48
N GLU A 98 3.34 6.28 1.68
CA GLU A 98 2.94 5.34 0.62
C GLU A 98 2.27 4.09 1.18
N VAL A 99 2.86 3.45 2.19
CA VAL A 99 2.25 2.26 2.81
C VAL A 99 0.89 2.60 3.39
N LEU A 100 0.76 3.71 4.12
CA LEU A 100 -0.52 4.14 4.68
C LEU A 100 -1.57 4.42 3.59
N GLU A 101 -1.17 5.13 2.53
CA GLU A 101 -2.04 5.44 1.40
C GLU A 101 -2.48 4.17 0.66
N SER A 102 -1.58 3.21 0.49
CA SER A 102 -1.91 1.93 -0.16
C SER A 102 -2.96 1.16 0.64
N ILE A 103 -2.88 1.18 1.97
CA ILE A 103 -3.82 0.49 2.84
C ILE A 103 -5.17 1.24 2.88
N GLN A 104 -5.16 2.53 3.23
CA GLN A 104 -6.37 3.27 3.59
C GLN A 104 -7.07 3.97 2.41
N SER A 105 -6.38 4.13 1.28
CA SER A 105 -6.92 4.80 0.08
C SER A 105 -6.97 3.90 -1.15
N VAL A 106 -6.18 2.81 -1.21
CA VAL A 106 -6.15 1.88 -2.36
C VAL A 106 -6.87 0.58 -2.02
N LEU A 107 -6.35 -0.23 -1.10
CA LEU A 107 -6.91 -1.54 -0.75
C LEU A 107 -8.24 -1.42 0.01
N PHE A 108 -8.28 -0.56 1.04
CA PHE A 108 -9.44 -0.35 1.90
C PHE A 108 -9.87 1.12 1.96
N PRO A 109 -10.35 1.72 0.85
CA PRO A 109 -10.78 3.11 0.84
C PRO A 109 -11.81 3.38 1.94
N LEU A 110 -11.42 4.17 2.95
CA LEU A 110 -12.29 4.41 4.10
C LEU A 110 -13.53 5.24 3.74
N SER A 111 -13.60 5.85 2.56
CA SER A 111 -14.82 6.45 2.02
C SER A 111 -15.87 5.41 1.60
N ASP A 112 -15.46 4.19 1.26
CA ASP A 112 -16.33 3.10 0.79
C ASP A 112 -16.82 2.19 1.94
N LYS A 113 -18.14 2.04 2.07
CA LYS A 113 -18.76 1.28 3.18
C LYS A 113 -18.40 -0.20 3.16
N LYS A 114 -18.28 -0.81 1.98
CA LYS A 114 -17.94 -2.24 1.86
C LYS A 114 -16.50 -2.49 2.28
N SER A 115 -15.59 -1.62 1.82
CA SER A 115 -14.18 -1.65 2.17
C SER A 115 -13.98 -1.47 3.68
N ARG A 116 -14.67 -0.53 4.32
CA ARG A 116 -14.65 -0.38 5.80
C ARG A 116 -15.15 -1.62 6.54
N LYS A 117 -16.27 -2.21 6.10
CA LYS A 117 -16.83 -3.41 6.73
C LYS A 117 -15.85 -4.58 6.64
N LEU A 118 -15.19 -4.72 5.49
CA LEU A 118 -14.21 -5.76 5.29
C LEU A 118 -12.95 -5.52 6.10
N LEU A 119 -12.42 -4.30 6.12
CA LEU A 119 -11.27 -3.94 6.95
C LEU A 119 -11.55 -4.25 8.42
N LYS A 120 -12.74 -3.90 8.92
CA LYS A 120 -13.18 -4.26 10.27
C LYS A 120 -13.15 -5.77 10.51
N SER A 121 -13.48 -6.60 9.52
CA SER A 121 -13.41 -8.06 9.68
C SER A 121 -11.99 -8.58 9.87
N TYR A 122 -10.98 -7.97 9.22
CA TYR A 122 -9.56 -8.31 9.45
C TYR A 122 -9.10 -7.91 10.86
N VAL A 123 -9.62 -6.80 11.38
CA VAL A 123 -9.31 -6.38 12.75
C VAL A 123 -10.01 -7.26 13.78
N ASP A 124 -11.30 -7.58 13.55
CA ASP A 124 -12.07 -8.45 14.44
C ASP A 124 -11.50 -9.89 14.48
N SER A 125 -10.85 -10.34 13.39
CA SER A 125 -10.12 -11.62 13.37
C SER A 125 -8.73 -11.56 13.99
N GLY A 126 -8.26 -10.37 14.40
CA GLY A 126 -6.90 -10.16 14.92
C GLY A 126 -5.80 -10.20 13.87
N ALA A 127 -6.14 -10.17 12.57
CA ALA A 127 -5.15 -10.17 11.51
C ALA A 127 -4.47 -8.80 11.38
N PHE A 128 -5.22 -7.71 11.61
CA PHE A 128 -4.72 -6.34 11.53
C PHE A 128 -4.88 -5.58 12.85
N ASP A 129 -4.06 -4.54 13.05
CA ASP A 129 -4.17 -3.67 14.21
C ASP A 129 -5.46 -2.81 14.21
N LEU A 130 -5.84 -2.29 15.36
CA LEU A 130 -7.05 -1.45 15.51
C LEU A 130 -6.89 -0.06 14.88
N GLU A 131 -5.65 0.41 14.76
CA GLU A 131 -5.30 1.75 14.30
C GLU A 131 -5.60 1.95 12.80
N ILE A 132 -5.59 0.87 12.01
CA ILE A 132 -5.92 0.87 10.58
C ILE A 132 -7.30 1.46 10.26
N GLN A 133 -8.25 1.39 11.19
CA GLN A 133 -9.62 1.90 11.01
C GLN A 133 -9.71 3.43 11.21
N GLN A 134 -8.70 4.04 11.83
CA GLN A 134 -8.73 5.46 12.19
C GLN A 134 -7.98 6.29 11.15
N PHE A 135 -8.68 7.30 10.64
CA PHE A 135 -8.14 8.21 9.65
C PHE A 135 -7.76 9.54 10.29
N GLU A 136 -6.45 9.81 10.38
CA GLU A 136 -5.95 10.98 11.12
C GLU A 136 -5.07 11.90 10.26
N PHE A 137 -5.58 12.38 9.13
CA PHE A 137 -4.77 13.24 8.26
C PHE A 137 -4.18 14.46 8.97
N GLY A 138 -4.94 15.16 9.83
CA GLY A 138 -4.46 16.39 10.48
C GLY A 138 -3.32 16.17 11.48
N SER A 139 -3.27 14.99 12.13
CA SER A 139 -2.23 14.69 13.11
C SER A 139 -0.94 14.19 12.45
N ILE A 140 -1.02 13.53 11.29
CA ILE A 140 0.12 12.85 10.66
C ILE A 140 0.67 13.51 9.40
N LYS A 141 -0.14 14.22 8.58
CA LYS A 141 0.30 14.80 7.30
C LYS A 141 0.76 16.26 7.45
N ASN A 142 1.79 16.61 6.68
CA ASN A 142 2.28 17.97 6.46
C ASN A 142 1.56 18.61 5.27
N LYS A 143 1.62 19.94 5.19
CA LYS A 143 1.12 20.69 4.04
C LYS A 143 1.86 20.23 2.78
N GLY A 144 1.13 19.85 1.74
CA GLY A 144 1.68 19.30 0.50
C GLY A 144 1.63 17.76 0.40
N GLU A 145 1.27 17.06 1.49
CA GLU A 145 1.14 15.59 1.51
C GLU A 145 -0.32 15.13 1.34
N GLU A 146 -1.22 16.03 0.94
CA GLU A 146 -2.63 15.72 0.71
C GLU A 146 -2.79 14.71 -0.44
N LYS A 147 -1.87 14.76 -1.41
CA LYS A 147 -1.76 13.80 -2.51
C LYS A 147 -0.44 13.06 -2.40
N ILE A 148 -0.52 11.75 -2.17
CA ILE A 148 0.66 10.89 -2.10
C ILE A 148 0.93 10.31 -3.49
N THR A 149 2.17 10.47 -3.95
CA THR A 149 2.70 9.81 -5.15
C THR A 149 3.45 8.56 -4.72
N PHE A 150 3.22 7.45 -5.41
CA PHE A 150 3.90 6.19 -5.14
C PHE A 150 5.23 6.13 -5.90
N TYR A 151 6.34 6.07 -5.18
CA TYR A 151 7.67 5.81 -5.71
C TYR A 151 8.15 4.43 -5.28
N HIS A 152 8.08 4.12 -3.98
CA HIS A 152 8.55 2.88 -3.39
C HIS A 152 7.65 1.68 -3.71
N LEU A 153 6.33 1.88 -3.68
CA LEU A 153 5.35 0.82 -3.93
C LEU A 153 4.85 0.79 -5.38
N SER A 154 5.36 1.69 -6.24
CA SER A 154 4.92 1.85 -7.63
C SER A 154 4.93 0.53 -8.41
N ARG A 155 6.04 -0.22 -8.35
CA ARG A 155 6.18 -1.51 -9.03
C ARG A 155 5.18 -2.56 -8.54
N ARG A 156 4.94 -2.66 -7.23
CA ARG A 156 4.02 -3.65 -6.65
C ARG A 156 2.56 -3.35 -7.00
N LEU A 157 2.22 -2.07 -6.92
CA LEU A 157 0.92 -1.55 -7.34
C LEU A 157 0.68 -1.77 -8.85
N SER A 158 1.71 -1.56 -9.67
CA SER A 158 1.66 -1.86 -11.11
C SER A 158 1.50 -3.35 -11.38
N ASP A 159 2.25 -4.21 -10.68
CA ASP A 159 2.15 -5.67 -10.83
C ASP A 159 0.75 -6.17 -10.48
N LEU A 160 0.12 -5.62 -9.44
CA LEU A 160 -1.25 -5.95 -9.05
C LEU A 160 -2.27 -5.50 -10.11
N HIS A 161 -2.09 -4.30 -10.66
CA HIS A 161 -3.00 -3.77 -11.68
C HIS A 161 -2.86 -4.51 -13.00
N GLN A 162 -1.64 -4.86 -13.38
CA GLN A 162 -1.40 -5.68 -14.56
C GLN A 162 -2.00 -7.08 -14.40
N GLU A 163 -1.84 -7.73 -13.24
CA GLU A 163 -2.49 -9.02 -12.97
C GLU A 163 -4.02 -8.93 -13.03
N LEU A 164 -4.60 -7.77 -12.71
CA LEU A 164 -6.04 -7.52 -12.86
C LEU A 164 -6.49 -7.39 -14.32
N LEU A 165 -5.66 -6.79 -15.17
CA LEU A 165 -5.96 -6.58 -16.59
C LEU A 165 -5.69 -7.82 -17.44
N ASP A 166 -4.62 -8.53 -17.12
CA ASP A 166 -4.13 -9.70 -17.84
C ASP A 166 -3.76 -10.79 -16.83
N LEU A 167 -4.69 -11.74 -16.64
CA LEU A 167 -4.55 -12.80 -15.65
C LEU A 167 -3.41 -13.72 -16.05
N THR A 168 -2.41 -13.88 -15.18
CA THR A 168 -1.36 -14.87 -15.41
C THR A 168 -1.99 -16.27 -15.46
N PRO A 169 -1.82 -17.06 -16.54
CA PRO A 169 -2.38 -18.40 -16.66
C PRO A 169 -1.96 -19.33 -15.51
N ARG A 170 -2.93 -19.90 -14.79
CA ARG A 170 -2.69 -20.65 -13.53
C ARG A 170 -2.84 -22.15 -13.73
N GLY A 171 -3.65 -22.59 -14.69
CA GLY A 171 -3.84 -24.00 -15.06
C GLY A 171 -2.88 -24.49 -16.15
N TRP A 172 -2.61 -25.81 -16.17
CA TRP A 172 -1.86 -26.44 -17.29
C TRP A 172 -2.56 -26.23 -18.64
N PHE A 173 -3.89 -26.22 -18.64
CA PHE A 173 -4.72 -25.95 -19.83
C PHE A 173 -4.68 -24.49 -20.30
N GLU A 174 -4.52 -23.52 -19.40
CA GLU A 174 -4.48 -22.09 -19.76
C GLU A 174 -3.12 -21.69 -20.34
N ARG A 175 -2.07 -22.48 -20.10
CA ARG A 175 -0.70 -22.22 -20.60
C ARG A 175 -0.45 -22.70 -22.04
N GLN A 176 -1.42 -23.38 -22.66
CA GLN A 176 -1.29 -23.96 -24.01
C GLN A 176 -2.14 -23.27 -25.08
N LEU A 177 -2.85 -22.20 -24.72
CA LEU A 177 -3.57 -21.31 -25.65
C LEU A 177 -2.75 -20.04 -25.89
#